data_AF-A0A835SKH6-F1
#
_entry.id   AF-A0A835SKH6-F1
#
_cell.length_a   1.000
_cell.length_b   1.000
_cell.length_c   1.000
_cell.angle_alpha   90.00
_cell.angle_beta   90.00
_cell.angle_gamma   90.00
#
_symmetry.space_group_name_H-M   'P 1'
#
loop_
_entity.id
_entity.type
_entity.pdbx_description
1 polymer ?
#
loop_
_entity_poly.entity_id
_entity_poly.type
_entity_poly.pdbx_seq_one_letter_code
_entity_poly.pdbx_strand_id
1 'polypeptide(L)'
;MPNTIFKLASAGKHSSKVHAWTNPAFEDKSAASPGKPADAQITVMPSGEAELTEVMFPSYKKMLRRMSYQALALYALIVGHVMLTAYTDPMYTRTPLTQVIVYTAQIGLLVAIIMAFFVLTSQTLYIQLGRYDLYLSQFAFLYGLFVLDLCLYVAIKVYATVLLYQRVNHIAMWYAPGYTALWTVQRLVLLLFWVAAAYSCYSVFDPRFFDPEYIVGLERREEEEARGVSHSKARR
;
A
#
# COMPACT_ATOMS: atom_id res chain seq x y z
N MET A 1 -4.17 -4.31 56.10
CA MET A 1 -4.45 -3.07 55.32
C MET A 1 -4.71 -3.47 53.87
N PRO A 2 -5.66 -2.83 53.18
CA PRO A 2 -6.53 -3.51 52.23
C PRO A 2 -6.09 -3.41 50.75
N ASN A 3 -6.53 -4.41 49.99
CA ASN A 3 -6.49 -4.50 48.53
C ASN A 3 -7.09 -3.25 47.88
N THR A 4 -6.32 -2.58 47.01
CA THR A 4 -6.85 -1.57 46.10
C THR A 4 -7.20 -2.23 44.77
N ILE A 5 -8.48 -2.54 44.61
CA ILE A 5 -9.10 -2.99 43.36
C ILE A 5 -9.48 -1.74 42.57
N PHE A 6 -8.88 -1.53 41.40
CA PHE A 6 -9.37 -0.51 40.47
C PHE A 6 -10.58 -1.06 39.72
N LYS A 7 -11.78 -0.66 40.14
CA LYS A 7 -13.00 -0.78 39.32
C LYS A 7 -13.01 0.35 38.30
N LEU A 8 -12.88 0.03 37.01
CA LEU A 8 -13.36 0.93 35.97
C LEU A 8 -14.90 0.89 36.00
N ALA A 9 -15.50 1.93 36.59
CA ALA A 9 -16.94 2.15 36.53
C ALA A 9 -17.33 2.46 35.07
N SER A 10 -18.24 1.65 34.52
CA SER A 10 -18.90 1.96 33.26
C SER A 10 -19.92 3.08 33.48
N ALA A 11 -19.81 4.18 32.73
CA ALA A 11 -20.91 5.12 32.58
C ALA A 11 -20.68 5.99 31.33
N GLY A 12 -21.34 5.64 30.23
CA GLY A 12 -21.38 6.49 29.04
C GLY A 12 -22.00 5.79 27.84
N LYS A 13 -23.29 6.03 27.61
CA LYS A 13 -23.98 5.71 26.35
C LYS A 13 -23.33 6.49 25.21
N HIS A 14 -22.32 5.93 24.57
CA HIS A 14 -21.96 6.30 23.20
C HIS A 14 -21.58 5.04 22.43
N SER A 15 -22.49 4.64 21.54
CA SER A 15 -22.28 3.65 20.50
C SER A 15 -21.16 4.14 19.57
N SER A 16 -19.92 3.80 19.87
CA SER A 16 -18.92 3.60 18.82
C SER A 16 -19.05 2.15 18.38
N LYS A 17 -19.54 1.94 17.14
CA LYS A 17 -19.35 0.65 16.48
C LYS A 17 -17.87 0.54 16.15
N VAL A 18 -17.07 0.21 17.16
CA VAL A 18 -15.78 -0.42 16.95
C VAL A 18 -16.14 -1.81 16.44
N HIS A 19 -15.92 -2.06 15.16
CA HIS A 19 -15.76 -3.44 14.69
C HIS A 19 -14.46 -3.96 15.30
N ALA A 20 -14.51 -4.24 16.60
CA ALA A 20 -13.56 -5.13 17.21
C ALA A 20 -13.76 -6.44 16.47
N TRP A 21 -12.67 -6.91 15.87
CA TRP A 21 -12.58 -8.22 15.26
C TRP A 21 -13.06 -9.22 16.32
N THR A 22 -14.33 -9.63 16.22
CA THR A 22 -14.89 -10.65 17.08
C THR A 22 -14.22 -11.94 16.67
N ASN A 23 -13.27 -12.37 17.50
CA ASN A 23 -12.64 -13.68 17.45
C ASN A 23 -13.73 -14.74 17.18
N PRO A 24 -13.55 -15.66 16.22
CA PRO A 24 -14.55 -16.70 15.98
C PRO A 24 -14.83 -17.44 17.30
N ALA A 25 -16.10 -17.44 17.70
CA ALA A 25 -16.54 -18.16 18.88
C ALA A 25 -16.43 -19.66 18.61
N PHE A 26 -15.48 -20.33 19.27
CA PHE A 26 -15.43 -21.78 19.30
C PHE A 26 -16.48 -22.29 20.30
N GLU A 27 -17.33 -23.20 19.84
CA GLU A 27 -18.31 -23.87 20.69
C GLU A 27 -17.60 -24.69 21.76
N ASP A 28 -17.77 -24.28 23.02
CA ASP A 28 -17.23 -24.96 24.18
C ASP A 28 -18.08 -26.20 24.49
N LYS A 29 -17.62 -27.38 24.05
CA LYS A 29 -18.28 -28.67 24.31
C LYS A 29 -18.06 -29.19 25.74
N SER A 30 -17.56 -28.38 26.66
CA SER A 30 -17.26 -28.78 28.04
C SER A 30 -18.40 -28.52 29.05
N ALA A 31 -19.62 -28.24 28.59
CA ALA A 31 -20.78 -28.06 29.47
C ALA A 31 -21.38 -29.40 29.97
N ALA A 32 -20.64 -30.09 30.83
CA ALA A 32 -21.18 -31.18 31.66
C ALA A 32 -20.46 -31.26 33.01
N SER A 33 -20.65 -30.25 33.88
CA SER A 33 -20.84 -30.46 35.33
C SER A 33 -21.06 -29.11 36.06
N PRO A 34 -22.09 -28.97 36.91
CA PRO A 34 -22.27 -27.77 37.71
C PRO A 34 -21.48 -27.90 39.03
N GLY A 35 -20.36 -27.19 39.18
CA GLY A 35 -19.66 -27.18 40.46
C GLY A 35 -18.37 -26.38 40.53
N LYS A 36 -18.44 -25.26 41.26
CA LYS A 36 -17.39 -24.40 41.83
C LYS A 36 -16.78 -23.33 40.91
N PRO A 37 -16.54 -22.10 41.45
CA PRO A 37 -15.82 -21.06 40.73
C PRO A 37 -14.34 -21.43 40.79
N ALA A 38 -13.89 -22.21 39.82
CA ALA A 38 -12.47 -22.35 39.57
C ALA A 38 -12.01 -21.05 38.88
N ASP A 39 -10.99 -20.41 39.45
CA ASP A 39 -10.24 -19.36 38.76
C ASP A 39 -9.91 -19.86 37.35
N ALA A 40 -10.56 -19.26 36.36
CA ALA A 40 -10.25 -19.51 34.97
C ALA A 40 -8.88 -18.89 34.70
N GLN A 41 -7.82 -19.61 35.04
CA GLN A 41 -6.55 -19.47 34.36
C GLN A 41 -6.82 -19.86 32.90
N ILE A 42 -7.18 -18.87 32.09
CA ILE A 42 -7.16 -18.97 30.65
C ILE A 42 -5.68 -19.13 30.28
N THR A 43 -5.21 -20.35 30.38
CA THR A 43 -4.04 -20.80 29.65
C THR A 43 -4.48 -20.83 28.20
N VAL A 44 -4.22 -19.72 27.50
CA VAL A 44 -4.28 -19.69 26.04
C VAL A 44 -3.21 -20.67 25.58
N MET A 45 -3.59 -21.94 25.44
CA MET A 45 -2.82 -22.83 24.60
C MET A 45 -2.88 -22.23 23.21
N PRO A 46 -1.74 -21.90 22.57
CA PRO A 46 -1.76 -21.47 21.19
C PRO A 46 -2.38 -22.62 20.40
N SER A 47 -3.62 -22.44 19.93
CA SER A 47 -4.15 -23.24 18.82
C SER A 47 -3.10 -23.13 17.73
N GLY A 48 -2.50 -24.27 17.38
CA GLY A 48 -1.13 -24.36 16.87
C GLY A 48 -0.77 -23.27 15.86
N GLU A 49 0.47 -22.81 15.90
CA GLU A 49 1.06 -21.82 14.99
C GLU A 49 0.72 -22.09 13.51
N ALA A 50 0.47 -23.36 13.16
CA ALA A 50 0.00 -23.83 11.86
C ALA A 50 -1.34 -23.23 11.37
N GLU A 51 -2.34 -23.01 12.23
CA GLU A 51 -3.65 -22.49 11.79
C GLU A 51 -3.59 -20.99 11.47
N LEU A 52 -2.78 -20.23 12.21
CA LEU A 52 -2.60 -18.80 11.93
C LEU A 52 -1.86 -18.59 10.61
N THR A 53 -0.87 -19.46 10.31
CA THR A 53 -0.18 -19.48 9.02
C THR A 53 -1.10 -19.92 7.88
N GLU A 54 -1.96 -20.94 8.05
CA GLU A 54 -2.87 -21.35 6.97
C GLU A 54 -3.94 -20.30 6.65
N VAL A 55 -4.40 -19.53 7.65
CA VAL A 55 -5.35 -18.44 7.45
C VAL A 55 -4.69 -17.21 6.83
N MET A 56 -3.43 -16.90 7.18
CA MET A 56 -2.69 -15.77 6.60
C MET A 56 -2.09 -16.06 5.21
N PHE A 57 -1.77 -17.33 4.92
CA PHE A 57 -1.11 -17.76 3.68
C PHE A 57 -2.00 -18.73 2.88
N PRO A 58 -3.04 -18.23 2.16
CA PRO A 58 -3.80 -19.06 1.24
C PRO A 58 -2.88 -19.68 0.20
N SER A 59 -3.18 -20.92 -0.23
CA SER A 59 -2.42 -21.68 -1.24
C SER A 59 -1.65 -20.79 -2.23
N TYR A 60 -0.32 -20.88 -2.19
CA TYR A 60 0.65 -20.07 -2.95
C TYR A 60 0.22 -19.76 -4.40
N LYS A 61 -0.28 -20.78 -5.12
CA LYS A 61 -0.76 -20.64 -6.51
C LYS A 61 -1.95 -19.69 -6.65
N LYS A 62 -2.89 -19.71 -5.70
CA LYS A 62 -4.05 -18.81 -5.69
C LYS A 62 -3.63 -17.37 -5.36
N MET A 63 -2.68 -17.19 -4.45
CA MET A 63 -2.13 -15.86 -4.11
C MET A 63 -1.41 -15.24 -5.31
N LEU A 64 -0.46 -15.96 -5.92
CA LEU A 64 0.24 -15.48 -7.12
C LEU A 64 -0.70 -15.10 -8.26
N ARG A 65 -1.75 -15.90 -8.48
CA ARG A 65 -2.77 -15.58 -9.50
C ARG A 65 -3.55 -14.31 -9.18
N ARG A 66 -3.82 -14.02 -7.91
CA ARG A 66 -4.47 -12.75 -7.52
C ARG A 66 -3.52 -11.57 -7.70
N MET A 67 -2.27 -11.71 -7.26
CA MET A 67 -1.23 -10.70 -7.45
C MET A 67 -1.02 -10.39 -8.93
N SER A 68 -1.03 -11.40 -9.81
CA SER A 68 -0.87 -11.18 -11.25
C SER A 68 -2.03 -10.39 -11.87
N TYR A 69 -3.28 -10.66 -11.49
CA TYR A 69 -4.42 -9.86 -11.95
C TYR A 69 -4.38 -8.42 -11.41
N GLN A 70 -3.97 -8.24 -10.16
CA GLN A 70 -3.81 -6.90 -9.56
C GLN A 70 -2.68 -6.11 -10.25
N ALA A 71 -1.55 -6.77 -10.54
CA ALA A 71 -0.45 -6.18 -11.31
C ALA A 71 -0.89 -5.78 -12.73
N LEU A 72 -1.65 -6.65 -13.41
CA LEU A 72 -2.21 -6.33 -14.73
C LEU A 72 -3.13 -5.10 -14.67
N ALA A 73 -4.00 -5.03 -13.66
CA ALA A 73 -4.88 -3.88 -13.45
C ALA A 73 -4.07 -2.59 -13.20
N LEU A 74 -2.98 -2.67 -12.43
CA LEU A 74 -2.08 -1.56 -12.19
C LEU A 74 -1.39 -1.09 -13.47
N TYR A 75 -0.88 -2.00 -14.30
CA TYR A 75 -0.30 -1.65 -15.61
C TYR A 75 -1.34 -1.00 -16.53
N ALA A 76 -2.58 -1.50 -16.54
CA ALA A 76 -3.67 -0.89 -17.30
C ALA A 76 -3.95 0.55 -16.83
N LEU A 77 -3.91 0.82 -15.51
CA LEU A 77 -4.05 2.16 -14.96
C LEU A 77 -2.89 3.09 -15.34
N ILE A 78 -1.64 2.60 -15.30
CA ILE A 78 -0.46 3.37 -15.74
C ILE A 78 -0.60 3.73 -17.22
N VAL A 79 -0.90 2.77 -18.09
CA VAL A 79 -1.09 3.03 -19.53
C VAL A 79 -2.25 3.99 -19.77
N GLY A 80 -3.37 3.82 -19.07
CA GLY A 80 -4.49 4.74 -19.12
C GLY A 80 -4.09 6.17 -18.71
N HIS A 81 -3.23 6.30 -17.70
CA HIS A 81 -2.71 7.59 -17.25
C HIS A 81 -1.81 8.25 -18.28
N VAL A 82 -0.90 7.48 -18.89
CA VAL A 82 -0.04 7.95 -19.96
C VAL A 82 -0.88 8.46 -21.14
N MET A 83 -1.87 7.67 -21.58
CA MET A 83 -2.75 8.04 -22.69
C MET A 83 -3.58 9.28 -22.40
N LEU A 84 -4.20 9.35 -21.22
CA LEU A 84 -4.97 10.51 -20.81
C LEU A 84 -4.07 11.75 -20.77
N THR A 85 -2.89 11.65 -20.16
CA THR A 85 -1.93 12.76 -20.05
C THR A 85 -1.48 13.25 -21.42
N ALA A 86 -1.10 12.35 -22.32
CA ALA A 86 -0.66 12.69 -23.67
C ALA A 86 -1.76 13.37 -24.50
N TYR A 87 -3.02 12.94 -24.35
CA TYR A 87 -4.15 13.50 -25.08
C TYR A 87 -4.58 14.88 -24.56
N THR A 88 -4.41 15.10 -23.26
CA THR A 88 -4.95 16.29 -22.57
C THR A 88 -3.94 17.42 -22.41
N ASP A 89 -2.64 17.14 -22.55
CA ASP A 89 -1.58 18.16 -22.61
C ASP A 89 -1.75 19.20 -23.73
N PRO A 90 -2.13 18.81 -24.98
CA PRO A 90 -2.40 19.78 -26.03
C PRO A 90 -3.79 20.44 -25.90
N MET A 91 -4.67 19.94 -25.01
CA MET A 91 -6.05 20.42 -24.91
C MET A 91 -6.17 21.66 -24.02
N TYR A 92 -5.91 22.83 -24.61
CA TYR A 92 -6.52 24.08 -24.15
C TYR A 92 -7.97 24.13 -24.62
N THR A 93 -8.82 23.30 -24.02
CA THR A 93 -10.27 23.39 -24.24
C THR A 93 -10.75 24.77 -23.81
N ARG A 94 -11.51 25.46 -24.67
CA ARG A 94 -12.00 26.83 -24.39
C ARG A 94 -12.97 26.88 -23.21
N THR A 95 -13.56 25.74 -22.85
CA THR A 95 -14.55 25.61 -21.78
C THR A 95 -13.87 25.25 -20.45
N PRO A 96 -13.95 26.12 -19.42
CA PRO A 96 -13.30 25.88 -18.12
C PRO A 96 -13.81 24.61 -17.43
N LEU A 97 -15.08 24.25 -17.66
CA LEU A 97 -15.69 23.03 -17.13
C LEU A 97 -14.96 21.77 -17.64
N THR A 98 -14.61 21.73 -18.93
CA THR A 98 -13.89 20.60 -19.52
C THR A 98 -12.49 20.47 -18.96
N GLN A 99 -11.80 21.58 -18.71
CA GLN A 99 -10.48 21.58 -18.07
C GLN A 99 -10.53 20.99 -16.65
N VAL A 100 -11.52 21.40 -15.85
CA VAL A 100 -11.70 20.86 -14.49
C VAL A 100 -11.94 19.35 -14.52
N ILE A 101 -12.84 18.86 -15.37
CA ILE A 101 -13.12 17.42 -15.50
C ILE A 101 -11.86 16.64 -15.89
N VAL A 102 -11.11 17.16 -16.84
CA VAL A 102 -9.87 16.51 -17.30
C VAL A 102 -8.83 16.47 -16.18
N TYR A 103 -8.66 17.57 -15.45
CA TYR A 103 -7.68 17.64 -14.36
C TYR A 103 -8.05 16.76 -13.18
N THR A 104 -9.34 16.69 -12.83
CA THR A 104 -9.81 15.77 -11.79
C THR A 104 -9.69 14.32 -12.23
N ALA A 105 -9.93 14.00 -13.49
CA ALA A 105 -9.71 12.66 -14.04
C ALA A 105 -8.23 12.25 -13.96
N GLN A 106 -7.29 13.16 -14.31
CA GLN A 106 -5.86 12.89 -14.18
C GLN A 106 -5.45 12.61 -12.73
N ILE A 107 -5.80 13.50 -11.80
CA ILE A 107 -5.49 13.30 -10.37
C ILE A 107 -6.14 12.02 -9.85
N GLY A 108 -7.40 11.77 -10.21
CA GLY A 108 -8.13 10.58 -9.81
C GLY A 108 -7.46 9.30 -10.29
N LEU A 109 -6.94 9.30 -11.51
CA LEU A 109 -6.21 8.16 -12.07
C LEU A 109 -4.83 8.00 -11.42
N LEU A 110 -4.14 9.08 -11.09
CA LEU A 110 -2.88 9.06 -10.33
C LEU A 110 -3.08 8.43 -8.94
N VAL A 111 -4.12 8.85 -8.23
CA VAL A 111 -4.51 8.26 -6.93
C VAL A 111 -4.92 6.79 -7.11
N ALA A 112 -5.64 6.45 -8.17
CA ALA A 112 -6.03 5.07 -8.46
C ALA A 112 -4.81 4.16 -8.67
N ILE A 113 -3.72 4.64 -9.30
CA ILE A 113 -2.47 3.88 -9.42
C ILE A 113 -1.88 3.57 -8.04
N ILE A 114 -1.79 4.56 -7.16
CA ILE A 114 -1.26 4.34 -5.79
C ILE A 114 -2.17 3.41 -4.99
N MET A 115 -3.48 3.55 -5.09
CA MET A 115 -4.44 2.66 -4.43
C MET A 115 -4.36 1.23 -4.96
N ALA A 116 -4.23 1.06 -6.28
CA ALA A 116 -4.03 -0.25 -6.90
C ALA A 116 -2.69 -0.88 -6.45
N PHE A 117 -1.64 -0.07 -6.33
CA PHE A 117 -0.35 -0.52 -5.80
C PHE A 117 -0.49 -0.98 -4.35
N PHE A 118 -1.15 -0.20 -3.51
CA PHE A 118 -1.42 -0.57 -2.12
C PHE A 118 -2.22 -1.89 -2.01
N VAL A 119 -3.23 -2.07 -2.85
CA VAL A 119 -4.04 -3.30 -2.93
C VAL A 119 -3.25 -4.51 -3.43
N LEU A 120 -2.26 -4.30 -4.31
CA LEU A 120 -1.31 -5.35 -4.70
C LEU A 120 -0.40 -5.73 -3.53
N THR A 121 0.13 -4.73 -2.83
CA THR A 121 1.03 -4.95 -1.70
C THR A 121 0.35 -5.45 -0.44
N SER A 122 -0.99 -5.35 -0.31
CA SER A 122 -1.71 -5.81 0.89
C SER A 122 -1.64 -7.34 1.07
N GLN A 123 -1.25 -8.07 0.02
CA GLN A 123 -0.98 -9.51 0.08
C GLN A 123 0.45 -9.82 0.58
N THR A 124 1.29 -8.81 0.78
CA THR A 124 2.66 -8.98 1.28
C THR A 124 2.70 -9.08 2.80
N LEU A 125 3.72 -9.77 3.30
CA LEU A 125 3.98 -9.99 4.73
C LEU A 125 4.09 -8.69 5.52
N TYR A 126 4.70 -7.63 4.95
CA TYR A 126 4.87 -6.37 5.67
C TYR A 126 3.54 -5.73 6.08
N ILE A 127 2.52 -5.79 5.22
CA ILE A 127 1.20 -5.23 5.51
C ILE A 127 0.39 -6.17 6.40
N GLN A 128 0.45 -7.48 6.15
CA GLN A 128 -0.25 -8.48 6.98
C GLN A 128 0.24 -8.49 8.43
N LEU A 129 1.55 -8.28 8.64
CA LEU A 129 2.18 -8.18 9.96
C LEU A 129 2.10 -6.76 10.56
N GLY A 130 1.48 -5.80 9.87
CA GLY A 130 1.31 -4.42 10.35
C GLY A 130 2.59 -3.59 10.42
N ARG A 131 3.69 -4.02 9.77
CA ARG A 131 4.99 -3.34 9.72
C ARG A 131 5.03 -2.29 8.61
N TYR A 132 4.19 -1.25 8.77
CA TYR A 132 4.08 -0.15 7.80
C TYR A 132 5.33 0.72 7.72
N ASP A 133 6.15 0.75 8.78
CA ASP A 133 7.44 1.43 8.83
C ASP A 133 8.42 0.90 7.76
N LEU A 134 8.60 -0.42 7.72
CA LEU A 134 9.45 -1.08 6.74
C LEU A 134 8.85 -0.98 5.34
N TYR A 135 7.54 -1.18 5.21
CA TYR A 135 6.83 -1.01 3.95
C TYR A 135 7.05 0.38 3.33
N LEU A 136 6.82 1.44 4.11
CA LEU A 136 6.99 2.81 3.63
C LEU A 136 8.46 3.13 3.32
N SER A 137 9.41 2.60 4.10
CA SER A 137 10.83 2.79 3.80
C SER A 137 11.25 2.13 2.48
N GLN A 138 10.74 0.94 2.19
CA GLN A 138 11.06 0.19 0.98
C GLN A 138 10.51 0.86 -0.28
N PHE A 139 9.30 1.43 -0.19
CA PHE A 139 8.62 2.08 -1.31
C PHE A 139 8.63 3.62 -1.20
N ALA A 140 9.50 4.18 -0.36
CA ALA A 140 9.58 5.62 -0.09
C ALA A 140 9.74 6.44 -1.37
N PHE A 141 10.53 5.92 -2.31
CA PHE A 141 10.80 6.58 -3.58
C PHE A 141 9.54 6.72 -4.45
N LEU A 142 8.70 5.68 -4.51
CA LEU A 142 7.43 5.72 -5.25
C LEU A 142 6.47 6.76 -4.65
N TYR A 143 6.29 6.72 -3.33
CA TYR A 143 5.40 7.64 -2.63
C TYR A 143 5.92 9.08 -2.65
N GLY A 144 7.24 9.27 -2.54
CA GLY A 144 7.89 10.57 -2.65
C GLY A 144 7.69 11.18 -4.04
N LEU A 145 7.88 10.39 -5.10
CA LEU A 145 7.61 10.83 -6.47
C LEU A 145 6.14 11.16 -6.69
N PHE A 146 5.22 10.38 -6.13
CA PHE A 146 3.78 10.68 -6.19
C PHE A 146 3.44 12.04 -5.55
N VAL A 147 3.92 12.29 -4.33
CA VAL A 147 3.66 13.56 -3.63
C VAL A 147 4.30 14.73 -4.38
N LEU A 148 5.54 14.57 -4.83
CA LEU A 148 6.25 15.58 -5.59
C LEU A 148 5.53 15.91 -6.90
N ASP A 149 5.10 14.89 -7.65
CA ASP A 149 4.34 15.08 -8.88
C ASP A 149 3.01 15.80 -8.62
N LEU A 150 2.28 15.40 -7.58
CA LEU A 150 1.02 16.05 -7.19
C LEU A 150 1.23 17.53 -6.86
N CYS A 151 2.27 17.85 -6.10
CA CYS A 151 2.64 19.24 -5.79
C CYS A 151 3.00 20.04 -7.04
N LEU A 152 3.84 19.49 -7.92
CA LEU A 152 4.23 20.14 -9.18
C LEU A 152 3.03 20.33 -10.12
N TYR A 153 2.15 19.33 -10.18
CA TYR A 153 0.92 19.39 -10.97
C TYR A 153 0.02 20.54 -10.50
N VAL A 154 -0.25 20.63 -9.19
CA VAL A 154 -1.02 21.73 -8.61
C VAL A 154 -0.33 23.08 -8.88
N ALA A 155 0.98 23.18 -8.68
CA ALA A 155 1.73 24.40 -8.92
C ALA A 155 1.62 24.88 -10.38
N ILE A 156 1.75 23.98 -11.37
CA ILE A 156 1.58 24.32 -12.80
C ILE A 156 0.18 24.81 -13.08
N LYS A 157 -0.85 24.12 -12.58
CA LYS A 157 -2.23 24.50 -12.86
C LYS A 157 -2.60 25.84 -12.21
N VAL A 158 -2.13 26.10 -10.99
CA VAL A 158 -2.30 27.40 -10.33
C VAL A 158 -1.57 28.49 -11.12
N TYR A 159 -0.29 28.28 -11.48
CA TYR A 159 0.48 29.25 -12.25
C TYR A 159 -0.15 29.55 -13.62
N ALA A 160 -0.59 28.51 -14.34
CA ALA A 160 -1.34 28.65 -15.58
C ALA A 160 -2.60 29.50 -15.37
N THR A 161 -3.37 29.20 -14.32
CA THR A 161 -4.60 29.93 -14.00
C THR A 161 -4.33 31.41 -13.74
N VAL A 162 -3.27 31.75 -12.99
CA VAL A 162 -2.87 33.15 -12.75
C VAL A 162 -2.50 33.86 -14.06
N LEU A 163 -1.72 33.22 -14.94
CA LEU A 163 -1.37 33.81 -16.24
C LEU A 163 -2.60 34.03 -17.14
N LEU A 164 -3.59 33.12 -17.09
CA LEU A 164 -4.85 33.29 -17.80
C LEU A 164 -5.68 34.45 -17.24
N TYR A 165 -5.71 34.63 -15.93
CA TYR A 165 -6.35 35.81 -15.30
C TYR A 165 -5.68 37.12 -15.72
N GLN A 166 -4.37 37.10 -15.96
CA GLN A 166 -3.61 38.23 -16.51
C GLN A 166 -3.82 38.43 -18.02
N ARG A 167 -4.77 37.72 -18.64
CA ARG A 167 -5.12 37.77 -20.07
C ARG A 167 -3.99 37.32 -21.00
N VAL A 168 -3.07 36.49 -20.52
CA VAL A 168 -2.08 35.83 -21.39
C VAL A 168 -2.79 34.77 -22.21
N ASN A 169 -2.69 34.86 -23.54
CA ASN A 169 -3.25 33.85 -24.44
C ASN A 169 -2.60 32.47 -24.19
N HIS A 170 -3.34 31.38 -24.42
CA HIS A 170 -2.84 30.01 -24.21
C HIS A 170 -1.53 29.71 -24.96
N ILE A 171 -1.39 30.23 -26.18
CA ILE A 171 -0.16 30.09 -26.98
C ILE A 171 0.99 30.86 -26.36
N ALA A 172 0.73 32.07 -25.83
CA ALA A 172 1.74 32.92 -25.20
C ALA A 172 2.25 32.35 -23.87
N MET A 173 1.46 31.50 -23.19
CA MET A 173 1.85 30.84 -21.94
C MET A 173 3.10 29.95 -22.11
N TRP A 174 3.25 29.29 -23.25
CA TRP A 174 4.41 28.44 -23.56
C TRP A 174 5.73 29.21 -23.74
N TYR A 175 5.64 30.51 -23.98
CA TYR A 175 6.81 31.37 -24.09
C TYR A 175 7.18 32.00 -22.74
N ALA A 176 6.37 31.80 -21.69
CA ALA A 176 6.73 32.22 -20.34
C ALA A 176 7.79 31.25 -19.78
N PRO A 177 9.02 31.70 -19.49
CA PRO A 177 10.11 30.80 -19.09
C PRO A 177 9.80 30.02 -17.81
N GLY A 178 9.05 30.63 -16.88
CA GLY A 178 8.61 29.97 -15.65
C GLY A 178 7.62 28.82 -15.89
N TYR A 179 6.69 28.97 -16.84
CA TYR A 179 5.70 27.93 -17.13
C TYR A 179 6.34 26.70 -17.77
N THR A 180 7.15 26.91 -18.80
CA THR A 180 7.76 25.83 -19.58
C THR A 180 8.80 25.06 -18.77
N ALA A 181 9.59 25.75 -17.94
CA ALA A 181 10.50 25.09 -17.00
C ALA A 181 9.74 24.24 -15.98
N LEU A 182 8.68 24.77 -15.39
CA LEU A 182 7.89 24.01 -14.41
C LEU A 182 7.20 22.80 -15.05
N TRP A 183 6.61 22.98 -16.24
CA TRP A 183 6.00 21.90 -17.02
C TRP A 183 6.99 20.80 -17.37
N THR A 184 8.20 21.15 -17.84
CA THR A 184 9.23 20.16 -18.18
C THR A 184 9.69 19.37 -16.96
N VAL A 185 9.93 20.04 -15.83
CA VAL A 185 10.29 19.37 -14.58
C VAL A 185 9.18 18.41 -14.12
N GLN A 186 7.92 18.84 -14.18
CA GLN A 186 6.80 17.97 -13.82
C GLN A 186 6.70 16.76 -14.74
N ARG A 187 6.92 16.91 -16.05
CA ARG A 187 6.90 15.79 -17.00
C ARG A 187 8.01 14.78 -16.73
N LEU A 188 9.20 15.25 -16.34
CA LEU A 188 10.30 14.38 -15.93
C LEU A 188 9.97 13.62 -14.65
N VAL A 189 9.43 14.30 -13.64
CA VAL A 189 9.00 13.66 -12.38
C VAL A 189 7.89 12.65 -12.62
N LEU A 190 6.90 12.98 -13.46
CA LEU A 190 5.81 12.06 -13.83
C LEU A 190 6.33 10.82 -14.56
N LEU A 191 7.30 10.98 -15.47
CA LEU A 191 7.93 9.85 -16.15
C LEU A 191 8.72 8.98 -15.18
N LEU A 192 9.48 9.59 -14.27
CA LEU A 192 10.16 8.87 -13.18
C LEU A 192 9.15 8.13 -12.29
N PHE A 193 8.00 8.74 -12.00
CA PHE A 193 6.92 8.11 -11.24
C PHE A 193 6.38 6.87 -11.97
N TRP A 194 6.10 6.94 -13.27
CA TRP A 194 5.63 5.78 -14.03
C TRP A 194 6.65 4.65 -14.04
N VAL A 195 7.93 4.97 -14.24
CA VAL A 195 9.02 3.99 -14.20
C VAL A 195 9.14 3.37 -12.80
N ALA A 196 9.12 4.19 -11.75
CA ALA A 196 9.16 3.72 -10.37
C ALA A 196 7.94 2.85 -10.02
N ALA A 197 6.75 3.18 -10.51
CA ALA A 197 5.53 2.41 -10.29
C ALA A 197 5.61 1.03 -10.99
N ALA A 198 6.10 1.00 -12.23
CA ALA A 198 6.31 -0.24 -12.97
C ALA A 198 7.38 -1.12 -12.29
N TYR A 199 8.52 -0.53 -11.91
CA TYR A 199 9.57 -1.23 -11.19
C TYR A 199 9.09 -1.77 -9.85
N SER A 200 8.37 -0.96 -9.07
CA SER A 200 7.83 -1.39 -7.77
C SER A 200 6.80 -2.52 -7.94
N CYS A 201 5.99 -2.48 -9.00
CA CYS A 201 5.06 -3.56 -9.32
C CYS A 201 5.79 -4.87 -9.58
N TYR A 202 6.92 -4.83 -10.31
CA TYR A 202 7.76 -6.00 -10.53
C TYR A 202 8.43 -6.48 -9.23
N SER A 203 8.97 -5.58 -8.40
CA SER A 203 9.67 -5.96 -7.16
C SER A 203 8.78 -6.65 -6.14
N VAL A 204 7.46 -6.41 -6.15
CA VAL A 204 6.50 -7.07 -5.25
C VAL A 204 6.41 -8.58 -5.50
N PHE A 205 6.85 -9.07 -6.67
CA PHE A 205 6.95 -10.50 -6.98
C PHE A 205 8.25 -11.15 -6.49
N ASP A 206 9.13 -10.43 -5.80
CA ASP A 206 10.27 -11.04 -5.11
C ASP A 206 9.77 -11.88 -3.91
N PRO A 207 10.16 -13.17 -3.82
CA PRO A 207 9.75 -14.08 -2.73
C PRO A 207 9.90 -13.50 -1.32
N ARG A 208 10.87 -12.59 -1.12
CA ARG A 208 11.10 -11.88 0.15
C ARG A 208 9.86 -11.16 0.70
N PHE A 209 8.90 -10.79 -0.16
CA PHE A 209 7.73 -10.03 0.24
C PHE A 209 6.52 -10.89 0.63
N PHE A 210 6.47 -12.17 0.26
CA PHE A 210 5.26 -12.99 0.44
C PHE A 210 5.50 -14.45 0.82
N ASP A 211 6.75 -14.92 0.85
CA ASP A 211 7.09 -16.29 1.26
C ASP A 211 7.73 -16.31 2.66
N PRO A 212 6.98 -16.65 3.72
CA PRO A 212 7.52 -16.76 5.06
C PRO A 212 8.53 -17.92 5.20
N GLU A 213 8.40 -19.00 4.40
CA GLU A 213 9.33 -20.13 4.44
C GLU A 213 10.69 -19.76 3.87
N TYR A 214 10.72 -18.88 2.86
CA TYR A 214 11.97 -18.32 2.33
C TYR A 214 12.71 -17.47 3.37
N ILE A 215 12.00 -16.68 4.19
CA ILE A 215 12.59 -15.87 5.26
C ILE A 215 13.13 -16.76 6.38
N VAL A 216 12.35 -17.73 6.86
CA VAL A 216 12.79 -18.69 7.88
C VAL A 216 13.95 -19.56 7.38
N GLY A 217 13.95 -19.89 6.08
CA GLY A 217 15.05 -20.61 5.43
C GLY A 217 16.34 -19.79 5.31
N LEU A 218 16.24 -18.46 5.14
CA LEU A 218 17.38 -17.54 5.16
C LEU A 218 17.94 -17.40 6.59
N GLU A 219 17.09 -17.20 7.59
CA GLU A 219 17.51 -17.11 9.00
C GLU A 219 18.21 -18.40 9.46
N ARG A 220 17.69 -19.58 9.08
CA ARG A 220 18.38 -20.85 9.35
C ARG A 220 19.75 -20.94 8.67
N ARG A 221 19.87 -20.48 7.42
CA ARG A 221 21.17 -20.48 6.72
C ARG A 221 22.16 -19.51 7.36
N GLU A 222 21.71 -18.32 7.76
CA GLU A 222 22.55 -17.34 8.46
C GLU A 222 22.98 -17.87 9.83
N GLU A 223 22.10 -18.55 10.57
CA GLU A 223 22.46 -19.25 11.80
C GLU A 223 23.43 -20.42 11.56
N GLU A 224 23.25 -21.20 10.49
CA GLU A 224 24.13 -22.29 10.11
C GLU A 224 25.52 -21.79 9.66
N GLU A 225 25.57 -20.68 8.92
CA GLU A 225 26.80 -19.99 8.53
C GLU A 225 27.50 -19.35 9.74
N ALA A 226 26.74 -18.74 10.67
CA ALA A 226 27.26 -18.21 11.93
C ALA A 226 27.77 -19.33 12.87
N ARG A 227 27.19 -20.53 12.78
CA ARG A 227 27.66 -21.74 13.46
C ARG A 227 28.82 -22.43 12.71
N GLY A 228 29.28 -21.87 11.59
CA GLY A 228 30.41 -22.38 10.82
C GLY A 228 30.12 -23.65 10.02
N VAL A 229 28.85 -24.00 9.81
CA VAL A 229 28.45 -25.15 9.00
C VAL A 229 28.46 -24.74 7.53
N SER A 230 29.66 -24.64 6.97
CA SER A 230 29.85 -24.52 5.53
C SER A 230 29.42 -25.83 4.87
N HIS A 231 28.25 -25.84 4.22
CA HIS A 231 27.93 -26.91 3.28
C HIS A 231 28.82 -26.77 2.04
N SER A 232 30.03 -27.35 2.13
CA SER A 232 30.83 -27.63 0.95
C SER A 232 30.00 -28.49 0.01
N LYS A 233 29.74 -27.96 -1.19
CA LYS A 233 29.16 -28.66 -2.33
C LYS A 233 29.52 -30.15 -2.33
N ALA A 234 28.55 -31.01 -2.06
CA ALA A 234 28.61 -32.39 -2.50
C ALA A 234 28.44 -32.37 -4.04
N ARG A 235 29.57 -32.18 -4.73
CA ARG A 235 29.71 -32.58 -6.13
C ARG A 235 29.49 -34.09 -6.19
N ARG A 236 28.43 -34.52 -6.87
CA ARG A 236 28.46 -35.59 -7.86
C ARG A 236 27.24 -35.49 -8.76
#